data_AF-A0A953U4U0-F1
#
_entry.id   AF-A0A953U4U0-F1
#
_cell.length_a   1.000
_cell.length_b   1.000
_cell.length_c   1.000
_cell.angle_alpha   90.00
_cell.angle_beta   90.00
_cell.angle_gamma   90.00
#
_symmetry.space_group_name_H-M   'P 1'
#
loop_
_entity.id
_entity.type
_entity.pdbx_description
1 polymer ?
#
loop_
_entity_poly.entity_id
_entity_poly.type
_entity_poly.pdbx_seq_one_letter_code
_entity_poly.pdbx_strand_id
1 'polypeptide(L)'
;MPGTTQAGYYVWEVPGKPVTVHLHLDVVDRMLAEVMRGFGAVPKRGAEVGGVLIGSIEHGDHSIVRIEDFEPVECDYKRGPSYLFTDTEAAAFQQAVRRWQPDATRPDYAVGFYRSHTRDGLALAPEDIQLMDEYFPSPSHVALVIKPYGTKVSLAGFFIREDRGFPDTTPLEFPFRRRELAGDEPPPRRSMLERRPRERNITEMPRSEFQREMEYTPPGYTPMESMPSAGPAYAVTLPSKSRLRSAIWIPLSFVFLLFGIALGMMVSLTRVPGGSRAGAEDFSLGLSISKNDDNLSVRWDRQSPAIHTAQRGVLEIEDGSYTKSVDLDTAQLQNGSIIYRNSSGTVRFRLIVYPRARVSVTETMDWKQ
;
A
#
# COMPACT_ATOMS: atom_id res chain seq x y z
N MET A 1 -10.84 -2.91 -19.30
CA MET A 1 -9.37 -2.78 -19.25
C MET A 1 -9.07 -1.86 -18.07
N PRO A 2 -8.16 -2.13 -17.11
CA PRO A 2 -7.92 -1.14 -16.06
C PRO A 2 -6.74 -0.22 -16.44
N GLY A 3 -6.98 1.09 -16.55
CA GLY A 3 -5.90 2.08 -16.64
C GLY A 3 -5.17 2.11 -17.97
N THR A 4 -5.58 2.94 -18.93
CA THR A 4 -4.74 3.23 -20.11
C THR A 4 -4.33 4.70 -20.13
N THR A 5 -3.08 4.99 -20.48
CA THR A 5 -2.63 6.36 -20.66
C THR A 5 -2.98 6.79 -22.09
N GLN A 6 -3.92 7.73 -22.24
CA GLN A 6 -4.11 8.49 -23.48
C GLN A 6 -3.20 9.73 -23.39
N ALA A 7 -2.76 10.32 -24.51
CA ALA A 7 -1.84 11.47 -24.46
C ALA A 7 -2.37 12.56 -23.50
N GLY A 8 -1.69 12.76 -22.36
CA GLY A 8 -2.06 13.73 -21.32
C GLY A 8 -3.03 13.25 -20.22
N TYR A 9 -3.60 12.04 -20.32
CA TYR A 9 -4.64 11.56 -19.39
C TYR A 9 -4.35 10.18 -18.81
N TYR A 10 -4.74 10.00 -17.55
CA TYR A 10 -4.98 8.69 -16.96
C TYR A 10 -6.44 8.28 -17.17
N VAL A 11 -6.67 7.11 -17.78
CA VAL A 11 -8.03 6.57 -18.00
C VAL A 11 -8.37 5.56 -16.92
N TRP A 12 -9.23 5.93 -15.98
CA TRP A 12 -9.82 5.01 -15.02
C TRP A 12 -11.06 4.36 -15.63
N GLU A 13 -11.04 3.04 -15.75
CA GLU A 13 -12.12 2.23 -16.32
C GLU A 13 -12.22 0.94 -15.52
N VAL A 14 -13.45 0.58 -15.16
CA VAL A 14 -13.76 -0.69 -14.50
C VAL A 14 -14.68 -1.49 -15.42
N PRO A 15 -14.30 -2.73 -15.81
CA PRO A 15 -15.14 -3.57 -16.67
C PRO A 15 -16.56 -3.71 -16.14
N GLY A 16 -17.55 -3.47 -17.01
CA GLY A 16 -18.97 -3.58 -16.67
C GLY A 16 -19.56 -2.42 -15.88
N LYS A 17 -18.79 -1.35 -15.62
CA LYS A 17 -19.31 -0.11 -15.04
C LYS A 17 -19.65 0.92 -16.14
N PRO A 18 -20.69 1.75 -15.97
CA PRO A 18 -21.21 2.62 -17.04
C PRO A 18 -20.44 3.94 -17.21
N VAL A 19 -19.34 4.14 -16.48
CA VAL A 19 -18.58 5.39 -16.47
C VAL A 19 -17.09 5.09 -16.63
N THR A 20 -16.46 5.80 -17.56
CA THR A 20 -15.00 5.90 -17.68
C THR A 20 -14.57 7.32 -17.33
N VAL A 21 -13.49 7.46 -16.55
CA VAL A 21 -12.96 8.76 -16.12
C VAL A 21 -11.61 9.01 -16.78
N HIS A 22 -11.48 10.15 -17.47
CA HIS A 22 -10.23 10.64 -18.03
C HIS A 22 -9.72 11.76 -17.12
N LEU A 23 -8.69 11.46 -16.34
CA LEU A 23 -8.08 12.42 -15.41
C LEU A 23 -6.84 13.05 -16.06
N HIS A 24 -6.86 14.35 -16.30
CA HIS A 24 -5.73 15.05 -16.88
C HIS A 24 -4.51 15.00 -15.94
N LEU A 25 -3.33 14.68 -16.46
CA LEU A 25 -2.15 14.43 -15.63
C LEU A 25 -1.64 15.69 -14.91
N ASP A 26 -1.89 16.89 -15.44
CA ASP A 26 -1.54 18.14 -14.75
C ASP A 26 -2.47 18.42 -13.55
N VAL A 27 -3.71 17.89 -13.57
CA VAL A 27 -4.62 17.95 -12.41
C VAL A 27 -4.04 17.14 -11.26
N VAL A 28 -3.47 15.96 -11.54
CA VAL A 28 -2.85 15.09 -10.52
C VAL A 28 -1.74 15.82 -9.77
N ASP A 29 -0.83 16.50 -10.47
CA ASP A 29 0.29 17.22 -9.84
C ASP A 29 -0.21 18.38 -8.95
N ARG A 30 -1.14 19.18 -9.47
CA ARG A 30 -1.70 20.34 -8.75
C ARG A 30 -2.53 19.92 -7.53
N MET A 31 -3.40 18.91 -7.68
CA MET A 31 -4.18 18.36 -6.56
C MET A 31 -3.28 17.72 -5.51
N LEU A 32 -2.27 16.94 -5.92
CA LEU A 32 -1.35 16.31 -4.98
C LEU A 32 -0.60 17.37 -4.14
N ALA A 33 -0.23 18.51 -4.73
CA ALA A 33 0.39 19.60 -3.98
C ALA A 33 -0.55 20.15 -2.88
N GLU A 34 -1.83 20.35 -3.16
CA GLU A 34 -2.82 20.76 -2.15
C GLU A 34 -3.03 19.69 -1.07
N VAL A 35 -3.17 18.42 -1.49
CA VAL A 35 -3.37 17.30 -0.59
C VAL A 35 -2.18 17.15 0.36
N MET A 36 -0.95 17.28 -0.15
CA MET A 36 0.26 17.19 0.69
C MET A 36 0.43 18.42 1.59
N ARG A 37 -0.02 19.61 1.18
CA ARG A 37 -0.09 20.79 2.05
C ARG A 37 -1.00 20.54 3.25
N GLY A 38 -2.23 20.08 3.00
CA GLY A 38 -3.18 19.72 4.07
C GLY A 38 -2.65 18.60 4.97
N PHE A 39 -2.10 17.55 4.36
CA PHE A 39 -1.51 16.42 5.10
C PHE A 39 -0.35 16.84 6.02
N GLY A 40 0.47 17.80 5.58
CA GLY A 40 1.58 18.34 6.38
C GLY A 40 1.18 19.36 7.45
N ALA A 41 -0.02 19.95 7.37
CA ALA A 41 -0.45 21.05 8.24
C ALA A 41 -0.76 20.61 9.68
N VAL A 42 -1.20 19.35 9.87
CA VAL A 42 -1.56 18.80 11.19
C VAL A 42 -0.63 17.63 11.52
N PRO A 43 0.24 17.75 12.55
CA PRO A 43 1.16 16.68 12.91
C PRO A 43 0.45 15.34 13.17
N LYS A 44 1.04 14.24 12.69
CA LYS A 44 0.58 12.84 12.84
C LYS A 44 -0.75 12.48 12.17
N ARG A 45 -1.65 13.43 11.91
CA ARG A 45 -3.00 13.17 11.40
C ARG A 45 -3.25 13.75 10.00
N GLY A 46 -2.71 14.93 9.69
CA GLY A 46 -3.02 15.67 8.47
C GLY A 46 -4.43 16.27 8.47
N ALA A 47 -4.58 17.42 7.81
CA ALA A 47 -5.86 18.02 7.51
C ALA A 47 -6.38 17.51 6.16
N GLU A 48 -7.63 17.04 6.12
CA GLU A 48 -8.29 16.65 4.88
C GLU A 48 -8.71 17.89 4.10
N VAL A 49 -8.17 18.06 2.90
CA VAL A 49 -8.60 19.06 1.92
C VAL A 49 -9.54 18.45 0.88
N GLY A 50 -10.33 19.27 0.19
CA GLY A 50 -11.23 18.84 -0.86
C GLY A 50 -11.71 19.99 -1.75
N GLY A 51 -12.66 19.70 -2.61
CA GLY A 51 -13.19 20.69 -3.55
C GLY A 51 -14.04 20.07 -4.66
N VAL A 52 -14.28 20.85 -5.70
CA VAL A 52 -15.10 20.50 -6.86
C VAL A 52 -14.21 20.07 -8.02
N LEU A 53 -14.57 18.98 -8.70
CA LEU A 53 -13.91 18.54 -9.94
C LEU A 53 -14.56 19.24 -11.13
N ILE A 54 -13.74 19.77 -12.04
CA ILE A 54 -14.17 20.55 -13.19
C ILE A 54 -13.77 19.85 -14.49
N GLY A 55 -14.70 19.80 -15.43
CA GLY A 55 -14.46 19.30 -16.77
C GLY A 55 -15.77 19.03 -17.50
N SER A 56 -15.87 17.95 -18.25
CA SER A 56 -17.04 17.67 -19.10
C SER A 56 -17.50 16.22 -18.99
N ILE A 57 -18.77 15.97 -19.29
CA ILE A 57 -19.34 14.62 -19.36
C ILE A 57 -19.93 14.41 -20.76
N GLU A 58 -19.37 13.44 -21.47
CA GLU A 58 -19.98 12.91 -22.70
C GLU A 58 -20.99 11.84 -22.29
N HIS A 59 -22.28 12.17 -22.40
CA HIS A 59 -23.37 11.27 -22.05
C HIS A 59 -23.64 10.23 -23.15
N GLY A 60 -23.94 9.01 -22.74
CA GLY A 60 -24.32 7.89 -23.60
C GLY A 60 -24.59 6.63 -22.77
N ASP A 61 -24.77 5.48 -23.43
CA ASP A 61 -24.88 4.17 -22.75
C ASP A 61 -23.69 3.89 -21.84
N HIS A 62 -22.52 4.43 -22.23
CA HIS A 62 -21.31 4.46 -21.45
C HIS A 62 -20.82 5.92 -21.40
N SER A 63 -20.85 6.53 -20.23
CA SER A 63 -20.48 7.94 -20.05
C SER A 63 -18.96 8.11 -19.94
N ILE A 64 -18.42 9.15 -20.56
CA ILE A 64 -17.00 9.54 -20.39
C ILE A 64 -16.93 10.84 -19.64
N VAL A 65 -16.34 10.82 -18.44
CA VAL A 65 -16.12 11.99 -17.59
C VAL A 65 -14.68 12.45 -17.80
N ARG A 66 -14.48 13.65 -18.33
CA ARG A 66 -13.17 14.30 -18.44
C ARG A 66 -12.99 15.27 -17.28
N ILE A 67 -11.89 15.13 -16.55
CA ILE A 67 -11.50 16.02 -15.46
C ILE A 67 -10.29 16.81 -15.94
N GLU A 68 -10.51 18.10 -16.21
CA GLU A 68 -9.53 19.03 -16.77
C GLU A 68 -8.99 19.99 -15.70
N ASP A 69 -9.80 20.28 -14.69
CA ASP A 69 -9.42 21.15 -13.58
C ASP A 69 -10.13 20.77 -12.27
N PHE A 70 -9.84 21.51 -11.21
CA PHE A 70 -10.51 21.41 -9.93
C PHE A 70 -10.50 22.77 -9.23
N GLU A 71 -11.51 22.98 -8.39
CA GLU A 71 -11.56 24.14 -7.53
C GLU A 71 -11.49 23.70 -6.06
N PRO A 72 -10.42 24.05 -5.32
CA PRO A 72 -10.35 23.84 -3.89
C PRO A 72 -11.46 24.62 -3.16
N VAL A 73 -12.05 24.00 -2.14
CA VAL A 73 -12.93 24.70 -1.20
C VAL A 73 -12.30 24.59 0.19
N GLU A 74 -12.02 25.74 0.80
CA GLU A 74 -11.34 25.78 2.09
C GLU A 74 -12.25 25.26 3.22
N CYS A 75 -11.62 24.60 4.20
CA CYS A 75 -12.25 24.20 5.44
C CYS A 75 -11.44 24.77 6.60
N ASP A 76 -12.11 25.44 7.54
CA ASP A 76 -11.57 26.02 8.77
C ASP A 76 -11.26 24.95 9.83
N TYR A 77 -11.68 23.70 9.61
CA TYR A 77 -11.45 22.56 10.51
C TYR A 77 -12.03 22.72 11.93
N LYS A 78 -13.10 23.54 12.08
CA LYS A 78 -13.81 23.73 13.36
C LYS A 78 -14.41 22.43 13.91
N ARG A 79 -14.66 21.45 13.03
CA ARG A 79 -15.17 20.11 13.36
C ARG A 79 -14.07 19.04 13.40
N GLY A 80 -12.82 19.48 13.59
CA GLY A 80 -11.63 18.64 13.54
C GLY A 80 -10.98 18.64 12.15
N PRO A 81 -9.87 17.93 11.97
CA PRO A 81 -9.04 17.99 10.75
C PRO A 81 -9.62 17.16 9.59
N SER A 82 -10.88 16.77 9.69
CA SER A 82 -11.60 16.11 8.59
C SER A 82 -12.31 17.15 7.74
N TYR A 83 -12.60 16.80 6.49
CA TYR A 83 -13.27 17.68 5.55
C TYR A 83 -14.78 17.73 5.84
N LEU A 84 -15.13 18.41 6.94
CA LEU A 84 -16.48 18.47 7.50
C LEU A 84 -16.90 19.93 7.65
N PHE A 85 -17.97 20.29 6.96
CA PHE A 85 -18.41 21.68 6.90
C PHE A 85 -19.28 22.09 8.11
N THR A 86 -19.12 23.34 8.48
CA THR A 86 -20.09 24.21 9.15
C THR A 86 -21.01 24.84 8.10
N ASP A 87 -22.09 25.51 8.53
CA ASP A 87 -23.05 26.15 7.61
C ASP A 87 -22.39 27.17 6.66
N THR A 88 -21.37 27.90 7.14
CA THR A 88 -20.63 28.87 6.31
C THR A 88 -19.79 28.19 5.24
N GLU A 89 -19.11 27.09 5.58
CA GLU A 89 -18.29 26.32 4.63
C GLU A 89 -19.18 25.57 3.63
N ALA A 90 -20.34 25.05 4.06
CA ALA A 90 -21.32 24.45 3.18
C ALA A 90 -21.85 25.47 2.16
N ALA A 91 -22.10 26.72 2.57
CA ALA A 91 -22.46 27.79 1.65
C ALA A 91 -21.33 28.13 0.66
N ALA A 92 -20.06 28.10 1.09
CA ALA A 92 -18.91 28.28 0.21
C ALA A 92 -18.80 27.15 -0.83
N PHE A 93 -18.99 25.90 -0.41
CA PHE A 93 -19.04 24.75 -1.31
C PHE A 93 -20.18 24.89 -2.33
N GLN A 94 -21.38 25.24 -1.87
CA GLN A 94 -22.52 25.52 -2.74
C GLN A 94 -22.21 26.63 -3.77
N GLN A 95 -21.52 27.69 -3.36
CA GLN A 95 -21.12 28.76 -4.28
C GLN A 95 -20.10 28.28 -5.32
N ALA A 96 -19.16 27.41 -4.96
CA ALA A 96 -18.24 26.78 -5.91
C ALA A 96 -19.00 25.95 -6.95
N VAL A 97 -19.93 25.09 -6.51
CA VAL A 97 -20.79 24.31 -7.42
C VAL A 97 -21.63 25.22 -8.32
N ARG A 98 -22.24 26.28 -7.78
CA ARG A 98 -23.02 27.26 -8.57
C ARG A 98 -22.18 27.95 -9.64
N ARG A 99 -20.94 28.33 -9.31
CA ARG A 99 -20.01 28.95 -10.27
C ARG A 99 -19.71 28.04 -11.44
N TRP A 100 -19.74 26.72 -11.25
CA TRP A 100 -19.47 25.71 -12.28
C TRP A 100 -20.73 24.96 -12.71
N GLN A 101 -21.92 25.57 -12.64
CA GLN A 101 -23.09 24.96 -13.29
C GLN A 101 -22.91 24.89 -14.82
N PRO A 102 -23.51 23.88 -15.47
CA PRO A 102 -23.50 23.80 -16.93
C PRO A 102 -23.96 25.12 -17.56
N ASP A 103 -23.17 25.62 -18.51
CA ASP A 103 -23.41 26.88 -19.22
C ASP A 103 -23.02 26.65 -20.68
N ALA A 104 -23.93 26.97 -21.60
CA ALA A 104 -23.74 26.75 -23.03
C ALA A 104 -22.53 27.49 -23.64
N THR A 105 -21.98 28.48 -22.92
CA THR A 105 -20.84 29.29 -23.36
C THR A 105 -19.48 28.71 -22.98
N ARG A 106 -19.44 27.70 -22.11
CA ARG A 106 -18.20 27.04 -21.66
C ARG A 106 -18.32 25.52 -21.76
N PRO A 107 -17.24 24.83 -22.17
CA PRO A 107 -17.25 23.37 -22.23
C PRO A 107 -17.22 22.71 -20.85
N ASP A 108 -16.61 23.37 -19.87
CA ASP A 108 -16.34 22.79 -18.56
C ASP A 108 -17.29 23.26 -17.46
N TYR A 109 -17.70 22.32 -16.62
CA TYR A 109 -18.62 22.48 -15.49
C TYR A 109 -18.26 21.50 -14.37
N ALA A 110 -18.99 21.55 -13.26
CA ALA A 110 -18.76 20.70 -12.11
C ALA A 110 -19.18 19.25 -12.44
N VAL A 111 -18.22 18.31 -12.45
CA VAL A 111 -18.45 16.89 -12.78
C VAL A 111 -18.42 15.97 -11.57
N GLY A 112 -18.12 16.51 -10.39
CA GLY A 112 -18.00 15.75 -9.17
C GLY A 112 -17.33 16.52 -8.04
N PHE A 113 -16.99 15.80 -6.98
CA PHE A 113 -16.19 16.34 -5.87
C PHE A 113 -14.94 15.48 -5.64
N TYR A 114 -13.96 16.06 -4.96
CA TYR A 114 -12.86 15.30 -4.42
C TYR A 114 -12.62 15.64 -2.96
N ARG A 115 -12.00 14.69 -2.24
CA ARG A 115 -11.36 14.98 -0.96
C ARG A 115 -10.16 14.09 -0.73
N SER A 116 -9.29 14.55 0.15
CA SER A 116 -8.30 13.69 0.77
C SER A 116 -8.90 12.88 1.93
N HIS A 117 -8.23 11.79 2.27
CA HIS A 117 -8.66 10.86 3.31
C HIS A 117 -7.47 10.46 4.17
N THR A 118 -7.57 10.70 5.48
CA THR A 118 -6.47 10.37 6.41
C THR A 118 -6.75 9.13 7.27
N ARG A 119 -7.92 8.49 7.14
CA ARG A 119 -8.26 7.23 7.83
C ARG A 119 -7.87 6.00 7.02
N ASP A 120 -8.14 4.82 7.58
CA ASP A 120 -7.87 3.54 6.93
C ASP A 120 -8.89 3.19 5.84
N GLY A 121 -8.40 2.54 4.79
CA GLY A 121 -9.15 2.30 3.55
C GLY A 121 -9.29 3.52 2.65
N LEU A 122 -9.93 3.31 1.51
CA LEU A 122 -10.46 4.33 0.61
C LEU A 122 -11.97 4.10 0.51
N ALA A 123 -12.74 4.95 1.18
CA ALA A 123 -14.19 4.86 1.29
C ALA A 123 -14.82 6.25 1.37
N LEU A 124 -16.08 6.33 0.94
CA LEU A 124 -16.91 7.52 1.15
C LEU A 124 -17.48 7.51 2.57
N ALA A 125 -17.45 8.67 3.22
CA ALA A 125 -18.12 8.92 4.47
C ALA A 125 -19.60 9.29 4.22
N PRO A 126 -20.49 9.18 5.22
CA PRO A 126 -21.88 9.60 5.08
C PRO A 126 -22.04 11.05 4.59
N GLU A 127 -21.15 11.95 5.01
CA GLU A 127 -21.15 13.34 4.59
C GLU A 127 -20.74 13.51 3.11
N ASP A 128 -19.87 12.64 2.59
CA ASP A 128 -19.52 12.63 1.17
C ASP A 128 -20.72 12.23 0.30
N ILE A 129 -21.47 11.22 0.78
CA ILE A 129 -22.68 10.74 0.10
C ILE A 129 -23.74 11.85 0.08
N GLN A 130 -23.89 12.60 1.19
CA GLN A 130 -24.79 13.76 1.23
C GLN A 130 -24.40 14.83 0.20
N LEU A 131 -23.11 15.17 0.09
CA LEU A 131 -22.64 16.12 -0.93
C LEU A 131 -22.92 15.61 -2.35
N MET A 132 -22.71 14.31 -2.60
CA MET A 132 -23.03 13.71 -3.89
C MET A 132 -24.52 13.72 -4.21
N ASP A 133 -25.37 13.43 -3.23
CA ASP A 133 -26.82 13.40 -3.40
C ASP A 133 -27.40 14.80 -3.64
N GLU A 134 -26.88 15.80 -2.93
CA GLU A 134 -27.36 17.19 -3.02
C GLU A 134 -26.86 17.92 -4.27
N TYR A 135 -25.56 17.81 -4.58
CA TYR A 135 -24.94 18.64 -5.62
C TYR A 135 -24.64 17.88 -6.91
N PHE A 136 -24.53 16.55 -6.86
CA PHE A 136 -24.09 15.72 -7.97
C PHE A 136 -25.01 14.50 -8.22
N PRO A 137 -26.33 14.70 -8.44
CA PRO A 137 -27.28 13.58 -8.49
C PRO A 137 -27.17 12.69 -9.74
N SER A 138 -26.58 13.17 -10.84
CA SER A 138 -26.41 12.37 -12.07
C SER A 138 -25.59 11.09 -11.82
N PRO A 139 -25.95 9.95 -12.42
CA PRO A 139 -25.17 8.71 -12.31
C PRO A 139 -23.77 8.81 -12.93
N SER A 140 -23.55 9.78 -13.82
CA SER A 140 -22.23 10.04 -14.43
C SER A 140 -21.33 10.90 -13.56
N HIS A 141 -21.81 11.53 -12.49
CA HIS A 141 -20.93 12.29 -11.60
C HIS A 141 -20.07 11.36 -10.76
N VAL A 142 -18.85 11.82 -10.46
CA VAL A 142 -17.84 11.01 -9.78
C VAL A 142 -17.42 11.64 -8.45
N ALA A 143 -17.03 10.79 -7.51
CA ALA A 143 -16.34 11.20 -6.30
C ALA A 143 -14.91 10.67 -6.33
N LEU A 144 -13.93 11.53 -6.07
CA LEU A 144 -12.52 11.16 -6.00
C LEU A 144 -12.02 11.22 -4.55
N VAL A 145 -11.58 10.09 -4.01
CA VAL A 145 -10.96 10.04 -2.68
C VAL A 145 -9.47 9.79 -2.82
N ILE A 146 -8.65 10.63 -2.19
CA ILE A 146 -7.19 10.58 -2.28
C ILE A 146 -6.60 10.32 -0.89
N LYS A 147 -5.88 9.22 -0.71
CA LYS A 147 -5.17 8.91 0.53
C LYS A 147 -3.69 9.31 0.42
N PRO A 148 -3.25 10.41 1.06
CA PRO A 148 -1.84 10.78 1.10
C PRO A 148 -1.01 9.86 1.98
N TYR A 149 0.26 9.71 1.61
CA TYR A 149 1.26 9.06 2.45
C TYR A 149 2.55 9.89 2.51
N GLY A 150 3.16 9.95 3.69
CA GLY A 150 4.43 10.68 3.87
C GLY A 150 5.66 9.94 3.31
N THR A 151 5.61 8.61 3.24
CA THR A 151 6.76 7.76 2.90
C THR A 151 6.55 6.85 1.68
N LYS A 152 5.31 6.74 1.19
CA LYS A 152 4.98 5.97 -0.03
C LYS A 152 4.13 6.82 -0.98
N VAL A 153 3.80 6.29 -2.16
CA VAL A 153 2.94 7.00 -3.10
C VAL A 153 1.54 7.15 -2.53
N SER A 154 0.94 8.33 -2.70
CA SER A 154 -0.49 8.54 -2.43
C SER A 154 -1.33 7.59 -3.28
N LEU A 155 -2.43 7.09 -2.74
CA LEU A 155 -3.39 6.28 -3.47
C LEU A 155 -4.67 7.08 -3.71
N ALA A 156 -5.41 6.73 -4.74
CA ALA A 156 -6.72 7.29 -4.99
C ALA A 156 -7.68 6.26 -5.57
N GLY A 157 -8.96 6.56 -5.47
CA GLY A 157 -10.03 5.78 -6.06
C GLY A 157 -11.20 6.66 -6.44
N PHE A 158 -11.82 6.35 -7.57
CA PHE A 158 -13.09 6.95 -7.95
C PHE A 158 -14.24 6.12 -7.42
N PHE A 159 -15.34 6.80 -7.12
CA PHE A 159 -16.63 6.21 -6.81
C PHE A 159 -17.66 6.78 -7.77
N ILE A 160 -18.52 5.91 -8.27
CA ILE A 160 -19.63 6.22 -9.14
C ILE A 160 -20.90 5.67 -8.52
N ARG A 161 -22.03 6.28 -8.85
CA ARG A 161 -23.32 5.86 -8.32
C ARG A 161 -23.73 4.53 -8.94
N GLU A 162 -24.19 3.61 -8.10
CA GLU A 162 -24.78 2.31 -8.44
C GLU A 162 -26.26 2.29 -8.02
N ASP A 163 -27.01 1.24 -8.41
CA ASP A 163 -28.48 1.15 -8.28
C ASP A 163 -29.06 1.51 -6.89
N ARG A 164 -28.25 1.43 -5.82
CA ARG A 164 -28.68 1.71 -4.43
C ARG A 164 -27.80 2.72 -3.68
N GLY A 165 -26.91 3.44 -4.34
CA GLY A 165 -26.01 4.40 -3.69
C GLY A 165 -24.58 4.29 -4.20
N PHE A 166 -23.61 4.25 -3.29
CA PHE A 166 -22.19 4.11 -3.63
C PHE A 166 -21.63 2.79 -3.05
N PRO A 167 -20.60 2.20 -3.68
CA PRO A 167 -19.94 1.03 -3.11
C PRO A 167 -19.16 1.39 -1.84
N ASP A 168 -19.06 0.43 -0.90
CA ASP A 168 -18.34 0.61 0.37
C ASP A 168 -16.84 0.90 0.17
N THR A 169 -16.27 0.36 -0.91
CA THR A 169 -14.87 0.55 -1.30
C THR A 169 -14.78 0.90 -2.78
N THR A 170 -13.73 1.62 -3.16
CA THR A 170 -13.52 1.95 -4.58
C THR A 170 -13.31 0.67 -5.39
N PRO A 171 -13.94 0.51 -6.56
CA PRO A 171 -13.78 -0.69 -7.36
C PRO A 171 -12.40 -0.81 -8.01
N LEU A 172 -11.63 0.28 -8.06
CA LEU A 172 -10.26 0.29 -8.58
C LEU A 172 -9.44 1.41 -7.95
N GLU A 173 -8.49 1.03 -7.10
CA GLU A 173 -7.45 1.91 -6.56
C GLU A 173 -6.32 2.13 -7.58
N PHE A 174 -5.70 3.31 -7.56
CA PHE A 174 -4.57 3.66 -8.40
C PHE A 174 -3.58 4.60 -7.70
N PRO A 175 -2.29 4.62 -8.09
CA PRO A 175 -1.32 5.55 -7.53
C PRO A 175 -1.62 6.98 -7.97
N PHE A 176 -1.78 7.90 -7.02
CA PHE A 176 -2.05 9.30 -7.28
C PHE A 176 -0.76 10.10 -7.43
N ARG A 177 0.00 9.80 -8.49
CA ARG A 177 1.24 10.49 -8.87
C ARG A 177 1.43 10.42 -10.38
N ARG A 178 1.58 11.58 -11.03
CA ARG A 178 1.74 11.68 -12.49
C ARG A 178 2.73 10.67 -13.07
N ARG A 179 3.92 10.57 -12.48
CA ARG A 179 4.97 9.66 -12.96
C ARG A 179 4.50 8.20 -13.06
N GLU A 180 3.77 7.72 -12.04
CA GLU A 180 3.29 6.34 -12.00
C GLU A 180 2.13 6.13 -12.97
N LEU A 181 1.33 7.17 -13.19
CA LEU A 181 0.21 7.16 -14.14
C LEU A 181 0.62 7.34 -15.61
N ALA A 182 1.73 8.05 -15.85
CA ALA A 182 2.34 8.23 -17.16
C ALA A 182 3.13 6.98 -17.62
N GLY A 183 3.49 6.09 -16.68
CA GLY A 183 4.31 4.93 -16.96
C GLY A 183 5.81 5.24 -17.07
N ASP A 184 6.27 6.36 -16.50
CA ASP A 184 7.66 6.78 -16.57
C ASP A 184 8.55 5.90 -15.66
N GLU A 185 9.56 5.26 -16.25
CA GLU A 185 10.54 4.43 -15.54
C GLU A 185 11.26 5.25 -14.45
N PRO A 186 11.42 4.76 -13.20
CA PRO A 186 12.13 5.49 -12.14
C PRO A 186 13.59 5.76 -12.54
N PRO A 187 14.21 6.90 -12.15
CA PRO A 187 15.64 7.04 -12.38
C PRO A 187 16.34 5.94 -11.58
N PRO A 188 17.45 5.38 -12.08
CA PRO A 188 18.23 4.42 -11.32
C PRO A 188 18.56 5.03 -9.96
N ARG A 189 18.17 4.33 -8.87
CA ARG A 189 18.52 4.74 -7.51
C ARG A 189 20.04 4.79 -7.44
N ARG A 190 20.62 5.99 -7.37
CA ARG A 190 22.02 6.13 -6.96
C ARG A 190 22.14 5.49 -5.59
N SER A 191 22.92 4.42 -5.53
CA SER A 191 23.17 3.70 -4.28
C SER A 191 23.67 4.68 -3.23
N MET A 192 23.21 4.56 -1.99
CA MET A 192 23.75 5.32 -0.85
C MET A 192 25.26 5.12 -0.68
N LEU A 193 25.85 4.08 -1.30
CA LEU A 193 27.29 3.82 -1.36
C LEU A 193 28.05 4.75 -2.33
N GLU A 194 27.36 5.46 -3.24
CA GLU A 194 27.97 6.45 -4.15
C GLU A 194 27.95 7.88 -3.60
N ARG A 195 27.44 8.09 -2.38
CA ARG A 195 27.70 9.35 -1.67
C ARG A 195 29.19 9.39 -1.32
N ARG A 196 30.00 9.93 -2.24
CA ARG A 196 31.30 10.50 -1.88
C ARG A 196 31.06 11.36 -0.63
N PRO A 197 31.85 11.19 0.44
CA PRO A 197 31.79 12.12 1.56
C PRO A 197 31.93 13.51 0.97
N ARG A 198 30.91 14.36 1.18
CA ARG A 198 31.08 15.79 0.98
C ARG A 198 32.20 16.15 1.94
N GLU A 199 33.39 16.44 1.43
CA GLU A 199 34.40 17.15 2.19
C GLU A 199 33.71 18.40 2.73
N ARG A 200 33.38 18.37 4.02
CA ARG A 200 33.08 19.59 4.75
C ARG A 200 34.38 20.36 4.69
N ASN A 201 34.48 21.32 3.78
CA ASN A 201 35.33 22.47 4.00
C ASN A 201 34.77 23.16 5.24
N ILE A 202 35.27 22.73 6.39
CA ILE A 202 35.14 23.45 7.64
C ILE A 202 36.00 24.68 7.41
N THR A 203 35.37 25.80 7.04
CA THR A 203 36.02 27.10 7.20
C THR A 203 36.34 27.22 8.68
N GLU A 204 37.62 27.11 9.04
CA GLU A 204 38.11 27.33 10.39
C GLU A 204 37.71 28.75 10.82
N MET A 205 36.71 28.83 11.69
CA MET A 205 36.45 30.02 12.48
C MET A 205 37.61 30.20 13.48
N PRO A 206 38.21 31.39 13.61
CA PRO A 206 39.35 31.62 14.51
C PRO A 206 39.00 31.24 15.94
N ARG A 207 39.83 30.37 16.50
CA ARG A 207 39.74 29.80 17.84
C ARG A 207 40.31 30.80 18.85
N SER A 208 39.60 31.90 19.07
CA SER A 208 39.99 32.89 20.08
C SER A 208 38.76 33.53 20.71
N GLU A 209 38.00 32.76 21.51
CA GLU A 209 37.12 33.33 22.56
C GLU A 209 36.54 32.32 23.56
N PHE A 210 36.74 31.01 23.40
CA PHE A 210 36.32 30.01 24.40
C PHE A 210 37.43 29.67 25.42
N GLN A 211 38.06 30.69 26.00
CA GLN A 211 38.90 30.56 27.19
C GLN A 211 38.42 31.52 28.27
N ARG A 212 37.38 31.10 29.00
CA ARG A 212 37.24 31.45 30.41
C ARG A 212 36.32 30.45 31.13
N GLU A 213 36.91 29.84 32.15
CA GLU A 213 36.30 29.19 33.31
C GLU A 213 35.37 27.98 33.11
N MET A 214 35.95 26.79 33.24
CA MET A 214 35.57 25.90 34.35
C MET A 214 36.69 24.89 34.62
N GLU A 215 37.45 25.20 35.66
CA GLU A 215 38.46 24.37 36.29
C GLU A 215 37.75 23.19 36.99
N TYR A 216 37.86 21.99 36.42
CA TYR A 216 37.39 20.75 37.06
C TYR A 216 38.59 19.83 37.31
N THR A 217 38.98 19.72 38.57
CA THR A 217 40.01 18.82 39.06
C THR A 217 39.40 17.43 39.28
N PRO A 218 39.89 16.37 38.62
CA PRO A 218 39.46 15.01 38.94
C PRO A 218 40.11 14.55 40.26
N PRO A 219 39.38 13.90 41.18
CA PRO A 219 40.01 13.23 42.32
C PRO A 219 40.80 12.01 41.86
N GLY A 220 41.98 11.85 42.48
CA GLY A 220 43.01 10.89 42.10
C GLY A 220 42.57 9.44 42.09
N TYR A 221 43.00 8.72 41.06
CA TYR A 221 42.90 7.28 40.94
C TYR A 221 44.27 6.67 41.27
N THR A 222 44.35 5.91 42.36
CA THR A 222 45.52 5.10 42.72
C THR A 222 45.63 3.88 41.80
N PRO A 223 46.81 3.57 41.23
CA PRO A 223 47.04 2.33 40.49
C PRO A 223 47.23 1.14 41.44
N MET A 224 46.57 0.02 41.18
CA MET A 224 46.89 -1.28 41.77
C MET A 224 46.66 -2.33 40.67
N GLU A 225 47.72 -2.68 39.96
CA GLU A 225 48.56 -3.88 40.17
C GLU A 225 47.97 -5.17 39.58
N SER A 226 48.87 -5.87 38.91
CA SER A 226 48.73 -6.91 37.90
C SER A 226 48.45 -8.32 38.46
N MET A 227 47.57 -9.08 37.76
CA MET A 227 47.69 -10.49 37.27
C MET A 227 48.16 -11.61 38.26
N PRO A 228 47.74 -12.90 38.12
CA PRO A 228 47.78 -13.59 36.82
C PRO A 228 46.75 -14.71 36.52
N SER A 229 46.75 -15.01 35.22
CA SER A 229 46.36 -16.24 34.53
C SER A 229 46.99 -17.52 35.10
N ALA A 230 46.19 -18.60 35.15
CA ALA A 230 46.62 -19.98 34.88
C ALA A 230 45.38 -20.88 34.63
N GLY A 231 45.29 -21.54 33.47
CA GLY A 231 44.45 -22.74 33.27
C GLY A 231 45.20 -24.02 33.70
N PRO A 232 44.90 -25.22 33.16
CA PRO A 232 43.61 -25.79 32.75
C PRO A 232 43.38 -27.20 33.38
N ALA A 233 42.28 -27.84 32.96
CA ALA A 233 42.05 -29.29 32.85
C ALA A 233 41.89 -30.14 34.12
N TYR A 234 40.72 -30.80 34.25
CA TYR A 234 40.66 -32.26 34.46
C TYR A 234 39.45 -32.83 33.73
N ALA A 235 39.73 -33.69 32.75
CA ALA A 235 38.79 -34.67 32.23
C ALA A 235 38.76 -35.87 33.18
N VAL A 236 37.58 -36.38 33.51
CA VAL A 236 37.42 -37.79 33.88
C VAL A 236 36.09 -38.29 33.30
N THR A 237 36.24 -39.04 32.23
CA THR A 237 35.31 -40.04 31.68
C THR A 237 35.06 -41.16 32.69
N LEU A 238 33.88 -41.79 32.70
CA LEU A 238 33.75 -43.26 32.75
C LEU A 238 32.39 -43.74 32.16
N PRO A 239 32.31 -45.01 31.72
CA PRO A 239 31.45 -45.48 30.62
C PRO A 239 30.28 -46.38 31.08
N SER A 240 29.36 -46.69 30.16
CA SER A 240 28.61 -47.96 30.22
C SER A 240 28.40 -48.54 28.82
N LYS A 241 28.76 -49.81 28.68
CA LYS A 241 28.69 -50.63 27.47
C LYS A 241 27.44 -51.51 27.50
N SER A 242 26.75 -51.63 26.38
CA SER A 242 26.26 -52.92 25.82
C SER A 242 25.82 -52.70 24.35
N ARG A 243 26.68 -53.06 23.39
CA ARG A 243 26.65 -54.27 22.53
C ARG A 243 25.40 -54.45 21.63
N LEU A 244 25.62 -54.08 20.36
CA LEU A 244 25.33 -54.78 19.09
C LEU A 244 23.93 -55.41 18.84
N ARG A 245 23.25 -55.00 17.75
CA ARG A 245 23.26 -55.71 16.44
C ARG A 245 22.43 -54.98 15.34
N SER A 246 23.12 -54.76 14.21
CA SER A 246 22.72 -54.77 12.79
C SER A 246 21.37 -54.21 12.29
N ALA A 247 21.54 -53.21 11.41
CA ALA A 247 21.08 -53.13 10.02
C ALA A 247 19.63 -52.74 9.68
N ILE A 248 19.53 -51.49 9.19
CA ILE A 248 18.67 -50.96 8.10
C ILE A 248 17.17 -50.91 8.42
N TRP A 249 16.50 -49.78 8.11
CA TRP A 249 15.24 -49.68 7.34
C TRP A 249 14.64 -48.26 7.43
N ILE A 250 14.62 -47.60 6.26
CA ILE A 250 13.62 -46.68 5.70
C ILE A 250 13.03 -45.61 6.64
N PRO A 251 13.31 -44.30 6.44
CA PRO A 251 12.65 -43.25 7.18
C PRO A 251 11.14 -43.19 6.85
N LEU A 252 10.38 -42.87 7.90
CA LEU A 252 8.92 -42.76 8.06
C LEU A 252 8.17 -41.93 7.00
N SER A 253 8.86 -41.39 5.99
CA SER A 253 8.35 -40.60 4.87
C SER A 253 7.64 -41.42 3.79
N PHE A 254 7.74 -42.75 3.78
CA PHE A 254 7.04 -43.59 2.77
C PHE A 254 5.63 -44.03 3.19
N VAL A 255 5.33 -44.04 4.49
CA VAL A 255 4.00 -44.44 5.01
C VAL A 255 2.97 -43.31 4.85
N PHE A 256 3.38 -42.05 5.00
CA PHE A 256 2.51 -40.89 4.76
C PHE A 256 2.20 -40.62 3.28
N LEU A 257 3.09 -41.02 2.36
CA LEU A 257 2.86 -40.88 0.93
C LEU A 257 1.79 -41.86 0.41
N LEU A 258 1.77 -43.10 0.92
CA LEU A 258 0.79 -44.11 0.51
C LEU A 258 -0.59 -43.88 1.17
N PHE A 259 -0.66 -43.32 2.38
CA PHE A 259 -1.94 -42.97 3.02
C PHE A 259 -2.63 -41.76 2.37
N GLY A 260 -1.86 -40.77 1.88
CA GLY A 260 -2.41 -39.60 1.18
C GLY A 260 -3.03 -39.95 -0.18
N ILE A 261 -2.47 -40.92 -0.90
CA ILE A 261 -2.97 -41.34 -2.22
C ILE A 261 -4.29 -42.14 -2.10
N ALA A 262 -4.43 -42.96 -1.04
CA ALA A 262 -5.65 -43.74 -0.82
C ALA A 262 -6.84 -42.86 -0.37
N LEU A 263 -6.59 -41.81 0.44
CA LEU A 263 -7.63 -40.87 0.85
C LEU A 263 -8.06 -39.92 -0.29
N GLY A 264 -7.13 -39.56 -1.19
CA GLY A 264 -7.40 -38.75 -2.37
C GLY A 264 -8.30 -39.44 -3.41
N MET A 265 -8.20 -40.76 -3.58
CA MET A 265 -9.02 -41.51 -4.55
C MET A 265 -10.49 -41.69 -4.12
N MET A 266 -10.81 -41.63 -2.81
CA MET A 266 -12.20 -41.79 -2.35
C MET A 266 -13.03 -40.49 -2.49
N VAL A 267 -12.38 -39.32 -2.54
CA VAL A 267 -13.03 -38.01 -2.79
C VAL A 267 -13.26 -37.74 -4.29
N SER A 268 -12.54 -38.45 -5.17
CA SER A 268 -12.67 -38.28 -6.62
C SER A 268 -13.88 -39.01 -7.25
N LEU A 269 -14.54 -39.91 -6.52
CA LEU A 269 -15.64 -40.72 -7.05
C LEU A 269 -17.05 -40.21 -6.66
N THR A 270 -17.15 -39.09 -5.93
CA THR A 270 -18.46 -38.51 -5.54
C THR A 270 -18.71 -37.09 -6.04
N ARG A 271 -17.81 -36.49 -6.84
CA ARG A 271 -18.08 -35.19 -7.48
C ARG A 271 -18.84 -35.36 -8.78
N VAL A 272 -20.12 -35.04 -8.71
CA VAL A 272 -21.02 -34.74 -9.83
C VAL A 272 -20.35 -33.71 -10.77
N PRO A 273 -20.37 -33.90 -12.09
CA PRO A 273 -19.76 -32.98 -13.04
C PRO A 273 -20.62 -31.70 -13.15
N GLY A 274 -20.21 -30.65 -12.45
CA GLY A 274 -20.70 -29.28 -12.62
C GLY A 274 -19.71 -28.49 -13.49
N GLY A 275 -20.22 -27.88 -14.56
CA GLY A 275 -19.46 -27.28 -15.65
C GLY A 275 -18.30 -26.36 -15.28
N SER A 276 -17.27 -26.43 -16.12
CA SER A 276 -16.02 -25.68 -16.09
C SER A 276 -16.22 -24.18 -15.85
N ARG A 277 -15.77 -23.70 -14.69
CA ARG A 277 -15.37 -22.30 -14.45
C ARG A 277 -13.86 -22.19 -14.74
N ALA A 278 -13.48 -22.15 -16.01
CA ALA A 278 -12.13 -21.73 -16.39
C ALA A 278 -12.08 -20.19 -16.35
N GLY A 279 -11.26 -19.62 -15.46
CA GLY A 279 -10.98 -18.17 -15.46
C GLY A 279 -10.55 -17.57 -14.12
N ALA A 280 -10.94 -18.14 -12.98
CA ALA A 280 -10.61 -17.60 -11.66
C ALA A 280 -9.59 -18.43 -10.86
N GLU A 281 -9.47 -19.74 -11.13
CA GLU A 281 -8.52 -20.59 -10.40
C GLU A 281 -7.07 -20.55 -10.96
N ASP A 282 -6.85 -20.01 -12.17
CA ASP A 282 -5.53 -20.01 -12.83
C ASP A 282 -4.56 -18.90 -12.36
N PHE A 283 -5.04 -17.92 -11.58
CA PHE A 283 -4.22 -16.79 -11.10
C PHE A 283 -4.14 -16.66 -9.57
N SER A 284 -4.58 -17.67 -8.81
CA SER A 284 -4.37 -17.68 -7.36
C SER A 284 -2.87 -17.61 -7.03
N LEU A 285 -2.48 -16.81 -6.04
CA LEU A 285 -1.09 -16.74 -5.56
C LEU A 285 -0.81 -17.81 -4.51
N GLY A 286 -1.83 -18.51 -4.00
CA GLY A 286 -1.67 -19.59 -3.03
C GLY A 286 -1.06 -19.09 -1.72
N LEU A 287 -1.46 -17.90 -1.27
CA LEU A 287 -0.90 -17.26 -0.09
C LEU A 287 -1.30 -18.05 1.16
N SER A 288 -0.31 -18.53 1.91
CA SER A 288 -0.51 -19.33 3.12
C SER A 288 0.43 -18.88 4.22
N ILE A 289 -0.06 -18.98 5.47
CA ILE A 289 0.70 -18.59 6.65
C ILE A 289 0.81 -19.79 7.56
N SER A 290 2.04 -20.15 7.92
CA SER A 290 2.32 -21.18 8.92
C SER A 290 3.20 -20.59 10.02
N LYS A 291 2.81 -20.77 11.28
CA LYS A 291 3.65 -20.41 12.43
C LYS A 291 4.73 -21.47 12.63
N ASN A 292 5.98 -21.04 12.74
CA ASN A 292 7.11 -21.89 13.10
C ASN A 292 7.89 -21.21 14.24
N ASP A 293 7.78 -21.77 15.44
CA ASP A 293 8.29 -21.20 16.69
C ASP A 293 7.81 -19.74 16.92
N ASP A 294 8.76 -18.81 16.94
CA ASP A 294 8.60 -17.36 17.13
C ASP A 294 8.32 -16.60 15.83
N ASN A 295 8.29 -17.27 14.67
CA ASN A 295 8.18 -16.62 13.37
C ASN A 295 6.95 -17.10 12.58
N LEU A 296 6.41 -16.21 11.76
CA LEU A 296 5.44 -16.51 10.72
C LEU A 296 6.18 -16.78 9.41
N SER A 297 5.98 -17.97 8.85
CA SER A 297 6.41 -18.28 7.50
C SER A 297 5.23 -18.03 6.57
N VAL A 298 5.36 -17.00 5.73
CA VAL A 298 4.39 -16.67 4.68
C VAL A 298 4.90 -17.30 3.39
N ARG A 299 4.05 -18.07 2.72
CA ARG A 299 4.38 -18.79 1.49
C ARG A 299 3.36 -18.49 0.40
N TRP A 300 3.81 -18.55 -0.84
CA TRP A 300 2.95 -18.44 -2.03
C TRP A 300 3.35 -19.51 -3.04
N ASP A 301 2.43 -19.84 -3.94
CA ASP A 301 2.61 -20.85 -4.96
C ASP A 301 3.54 -20.33 -6.07
N ARG A 302 4.75 -20.90 -6.13
CA ARG A 302 5.77 -20.59 -7.15
C ARG A 302 5.36 -21.06 -8.54
N GLN A 303 4.47 -22.04 -8.62
CA GLN A 303 3.96 -22.59 -9.88
C GLN A 303 2.78 -21.77 -10.42
N SER A 304 2.26 -20.83 -9.63
CA SER A 304 1.23 -19.91 -10.07
C SER A 304 1.70 -19.14 -11.32
N PRO A 305 0.93 -19.15 -12.43
CA PRO A 305 1.23 -18.36 -13.62
C PRO A 305 1.46 -16.87 -13.32
N ALA A 306 0.79 -16.33 -12.31
CA ALA A 306 0.97 -14.95 -11.88
C ALA A 306 2.35 -14.70 -11.27
N ILE A 307 2.88 -15.63 -10.45
CA ILE A 307 4.21 -15.52 -9.85
C ILE A 307 5.32 -15.76 -10.89
N HIS A 308 5.13 -16.72 -11.80
CA HIS A 308 6.13 -17.02 -12.83
C HIS A 308 6.31 -15.89 -13.84
N THR A 309 5.23 -15.17 -14.16
CA THR A 309 5.30 -14.05 -15.10
C THR A 309 5.61 -12.72 -14.41
N ALA A 310 5.46 -12.63 -13.08
CA ALA A 310 5.66 -11.39 -12.35
C ALA A 310 7.11 -10.90 -12.40
N GLN A 311 7.26 -9.66 -12.90
CA GLN A 311 8.54 -8.97 -12.95
C GLN A 311 8.85 -8.27 -11.62
N ARG A 312 7.81 -7.93 -10.86
CA ARG A 312 7.89 -7.28 -9.56
C ARG A 312 6.70 -7.69 -8.69
N GLY A 313 6.85 -7.56 -7.38
CA GLY A 313 5.78 -7.71 -6.42
C GLY A 313 6.02 -6.84 -5.19
N VAL A 314 5.01 -6.74 -4.35
CA VAL A 314 5.05 -6.03 -3.08
C VAL A 314 4.33 -6.90 -2.07
N LEU A 315 4.97 -7.20 -0.96
CA LEU A 315 4.33 -7.79 0.20
C LEU A 315 4.12 -6.72 1.24
N GLU A 316 2.87 -6.37 1.50
CA GLU A 316 2.52 -5.50 2.63
C GLU A 316 2.22 -6.35 3.86
N ILE A 317 2.79 -5.95 4.99
CA ILE A 317 2.69 -6.60 6.28
C ILE A 317 2.11 -5.59 7.26
N GLU A 318 0.92 -5.85 7.78
CA GLU A 318 0.26 -5.06 8.82
C GLU A 318 0.26 -5.86 10.12
N ASP A 319 1.08 -5.46 11.08
CA ASP A 319 1.26 -6.11 12.37
C ASP A 319 0.86 -5.13 13.48
N GLY A 320 -0.41 -5.18 13.88
CA GLY A 320 -0.99 -4.21 14.81
C GLY A 320 -0.96 -2.79 14.25
N SER A 321 -0.19 -1.89 14.88
CA SER A 321 0.02 -0.50 14.42
C SER A 321 1.22 -0.34 13.48
N TYR A 322 1.96 -1.42 13.22
CA TYR A 322 3.15 -1.41 12.38
C TYR A 322 2.81 -1.91 10.98
N THR A 323 2.99 -1.06 9.96
CA THR A 323 2.84 -1.46 8.55
C THR A 323 4.18 -1.39 7.82
N LYS A 324 4.55 -2.47 7.14
CA LYS A 324 5.79 -2.58 6.37
C LYS A 324 5.50 -3.10 4.97
N SER A 325 5.93 -2.37 3.94
CA SER A 325 5.95 -2.84 2.56
C SER A 325 7.33 -3.40 2.23
N VAL A 326 7.37 -4.60 1.66
CA VAL A 326 8.58 -5.26 1.18
C VAL A 326 8.47 -5.37 -0.34
N ASP A 327 9.30 -4.60 -1.06
CA ASP A 327 9.44 -4.76 -2.50
C ASP A 327 10.05 -6.14 -2.77
N LEU A 328 9.43 -6.91 -3.66
CA LEU A 328 9.87 -8.23 -4.10
C LEU A 328 10.30 -8.15 -5.56
N ASP A 329 11.58 -8.42 -5.83
CA ASP A 329 12.07 -8.63 -7.19
C ASP A 329 11.71 -10.03 -7.71
N THR A 330 12.03 -10.31 -8.98
CA THR A 330 11.76 -11.61 -9.60
C THR A 330 12.41 -12.77 -8.82
N ALA A 331 13.63 -12.60 -8.28
CA ALA A 331 14.31 -13.65 -7.53
C ALA A 331 13.63 -13.93 -6.19
N GLN A 332 13.16 -12.88 -5.51
CA GLN A 332 12.44 -12.97 -4.24
C GLN A 332 11.03 -13.55 -4.43
N LEU A 333 10.30 -13.14 -5.47
CA LEU A 333 9.02 -13.77 -5.85
C LEU A 333 9.21 -15.24 -6.18
N GLN A 334 10.27 -15.56 -6.92
CA GLN A 334 10.60 -16.94 -7.18
C GLN A 334 10.94 -17.66 -5.88
N ASN A 335 11.57 -17.07 -4.87
CA ASN A 335 11.86 -17.75 -3.59
C ASN A 335 10.60 -18.35 -2.90
N GLY A 336 9.40 -17.82 -3.16
CA GLY A 336 8.14 -18.46 -2.75
C GLY A 336 7.80 -18.33 -1.26
N SER A 337 8.65 -17.69 -0.47
CA SER A 337 8.45 -17.55 0.96
C SER A 337 9.22 -16.39 1.56
N ILE A 338 8.68 -15.86 2.66
CA ILE A 338 9.36 -14.92 3.55
C ILE A 338 9.11 -15.34 4.99
N ILE A 339 10.09 -15.05 5.85
CA ILE A 339 9.97 -15.24 7.29
C ILE A 339 9.76 -13.87 7.92
N TYR A 340 8.72 -13.74 8.72
CA TYR A 340 8.37 -12.52 9.43
C TYR A 340 8.24 -12.81 10.92
N ARG A 341 8.84 -11.98 11.78
CA ARG A 341 8.67 -12.07 13.23
C ARG A 341 7.58 -11.08 13.64
N ASN A 342 6.45 -11.61 14.11
CA ASN A 342 5.33 -10.78 14.54
C ASN A 342 5.57 -10.19 15.93
N SER A 343 5.08 -8.98 16.13
CA SER A 343 5.12 -8.23 17.38
C SER A 343 3.76 -8.14 18.06
N SER A 344 2.66 -8.27 17.29
CA SER A 344 1.29 -8.32 17.77
C SER A 344 0.65 -9.70 17.54
N GLY A 345 -0.53 -9.91 18.13
CA GLY A 345 -1.32 -11.14 17.98
C GLY A 345 -2.14 -11.23 16.70
N THR A 346 -2.16 -10.19 15.87
CA THR A 346 -2.90 -10.16 14.60
C THR A 346 -2.03 -9.54 13.51
N VAL A 347 -1.73 -10.30 12.47
CA VAL A 347 -0.92 -9.82 11.33
C VAL A 347 -1.65 -10.08 10.03
N ARG A 348 -1.80 -9.05 9.20
CA ARG A 348 -2.32 -9.16 7.84
C ARG A 348 -1.18 -9.09 6.83
N PHE A 349 -1.19 -10.00 5.88
CA PHE A 349 -0.27 -10.03 4.76
C PHE A 349 -1.04 -9.81 3.47
N ARG A 350 -0.64 -8.82 2.67
CA ARG A 350 -1.20 -8.56 1.34
C ARG A 350 -0.10 -8.66 0.30
N LEU A 351 -0.15 -9.71 -0.51
CA LEU A 351 0.79 -9.94 -1.60
C LEU A 351 0.19 -9.39 -2.89
N ILE A 352 0.89 -8.44 -3.51
CA ILE A 352 0.54 -7.85 -4.79
C ILE A 352 1.64 -8.21 -5.77
N VAL A 353 1.32 -8.91 -6.85
CA VAL A 353 2.29 -9.26 -7.89
C VAL A 353 1.91 -8.65 -9.22
N TYR A 354 2.91 -8.30 -10.02
CA TYR A 354 2.71 -7.64 -11.30
C TYR A 354 3.25 -8.52 -12.45
N PRO A 355 2.47 -9.53 -12.90
CA PRO A 355 2.74 -10.38 -14.08
C PRO A 355 3.21 -9.64 -15.31
N ARG A 356 2.63 -8.46 -15.55
CA ARG A 356 2.91 -7.59 -16.68
C ARG A 356 2.78 -6.16 -16.18
N ALA A 357 3.34 -5.21 -16.93
CA ALA A 357 3.33 -3.79 -16.57
C ALA A 357 1.93 -3.25 -16.20
N ARG A 358 0.85 -3.86 -16.73
CA ARG A 358 -0.55 -3.43 -16.57
C ARG A 358 -1.47 -4.44 -15.87
N VAL A 359 -0.94 -5.52 -15.29
CA VAL A 359 -1.74 -6.53 -14.60
C VAL A 359 -1.19 -6.69 -13.18
N SER A 360 -2.05 -6.51 -12.18
CA SER A 360 -1.74 -6.83 -10.79
C SER A 360 -2.68 -7.90 -10.26
N VAL A 361 -2.12 -8.89 -9.58
CA VAL A 361 -2.87 -9.91 -8.86
C VAL A 361 -2.60 -9.69 -7.37
N THR A 362 -3.66 -9.64 -6.57
CA THR A 362 -3.57 -9.36 -5.14
C THR A 362 -4.22 -10.49 -4.37
N GLU A 363 -3.54 -10.98 -3.33
CA GLU A 363 -4.09 -11.92 -2.37
C GLU A 363 -3.77 -11.44 -0.96
N THR A 364 -4.76 -11.52 -0.07
CA THR A 364 -4.66 -11.06 1.31
C THR A 364 -4.96 -12.22 2.25
N MET A 365 -4.15 -12.37 3.30
CA MET A 365 -4.33 -13.38 4.32
C MET A 365 -4.09 -12.79 5.71
N ASP A 366 -5.01 -13.08 6.62
CA ASP A 366 -4.96 -12.63 8.01
C ASP A 366 -4.50 -13.79 8.90
N TRP A 367 -3.52 -13.53 9.75
CA TRP A 367 -3.08 -14.43 10.82
C TRP A 367 -3.49 -13.87 12.17
N LYS A 368 -4.01 -14.74 13.03
CA LYS A 368 -4.42 -14.42 14.39
C LYS A 368 -3.91 -15.51 15.34
N GLN A 369 -3.38 -15.10 16.50
CA GLN A 369 -2.88 -15.99 17.54
C GLN A 369 -3.99 -16.71 18.31
#